data_AF-A0A3G2JPF2-F1
#
_entry.id   AF-A0A3G2JPF2-F1
#
_cell.length_a   1.000
_cell.length_b   1.000
_cell.length_c   1.000
_cell.angle_alpha   90.00
_cell.angle_beta   90.00
_cell.angle_gamma   90.00
#
_symmetry.space_group_name_H-M   'P 1'
#
loop_
_entity.id
_entity.type
_entity.pdbx_description
1 polymer ?
#
loop_
_entity_poly.entity_id
_entity_poly.type
_entity_poly.pdbx_seq_one_letter_code
_entity_poly.pdbx_strand_id
1 'polypeptide(L)'
;MLAHRPTLVVGNTTTPDSYADVRAFACDVADRLRLPAVVAVGRDHDLTQYEGVVLADGWETSFESAALGCEALCEDMCVMLASDVYEHPITIRCGHCGDVDPEAAPVWLDGRWTTSVCPSCVEAHACGGLVGVLPVAV
;
A
#
# COMPACT_ATOMS: atom_id res chain seq x y z
N MET A 1 -8.64 8.27 -15.07
CA MET A 1 -8.83 7.44 -13.86
C MET A 1 -8.65 8.39 -12.69
N LEU A 2 -9.57 8.38 -11.72
CA LEU A 2 -9.43 9.18 -10.50
C LEU A 2 -8.13 8.74 -9.81
N ALA A 3 -7.33 9.68 -9.31
CA ALA A 3 -6.22 9.32 -8.42
C ALA A 3 -6.82 8.61 -7.21
N HIS A 4 -6.55 7.32 -7.11
CA HIS A 4 -6.84 6.61 -5.88
C HIS A 4 -5.87 7.13 -4.83
N ARG A 5 -6.43 7.66 -3.74
CA ARG A 5 -5.67 7.92 -2.52
C ARG A 5 -5.04 6.59 -2.08
N PRO A 6 -3.80 6.60 -1.56
CA PRO A 6 -3.20 5.37 -1.10
C PRO A 6 -3.97 4.81 0.11
N THR A 7 -3.83 3.52 0.33
CA THR A 7 -4.21 2.85 1.58
C THR A 7 -3.09 3.03 2.60
N LEU A 8 -3.43 3.43 3.82
CA LEU A 8 -2.48 3.50 4.93
C LEU A 8 -2.37 2.13 5.59
N VAL A 9 -1.16 1.61 5.73
CA VAL A 9 -0.89 0.35 6.42
C VAL A 9 -0.28 0.65 7.78
N VAL A 10 -0.99 0.28 8.84
CA VAL A 10 -0.60 0.52 10.22
C VAL A 10 -0.15 -0.80 10.83
N GLY A 11 1.08 -0.83 11.33
CA GLY A 11 1.68 -1.98 11.99
C GLY A 11 2.85 -1.55 12.87
N ASN A 12 3.47 -2.49 13.58
CA ASN A 12 4.61 -2.17 14.44
C ASN A 12 5.84 -1.77 13.61
N THR A 13 6.30 -0.53 13.77
CA THR A 13 7.48 0.03 13.06
C THR A 13 8.61 0.41 14.02
N THR A 14 8.57 -0.06 15.27
CA THR A 14 9.52 0.34 16.33
C THR A 14 10.95 -0.18 16.14
N THR A 15 11.12 -1.26 15.39
CA THR A 15 12.43 -1.85 15.07
C THR A 15 12.60 -2.00 13.56
N PRO A 16 13.85 -2.06 13.05
CA PRO A 16 14.09 -2.28 11.62
C PRO A 16 13.45 -3.57 11.09
N ASP A 17 13.46 -4.65 11.88
CA ASP A 17 12.87 -5.93 11.50
C ASP A 17 11.33 -5.82 11.44
N SER A 18 10.70 -5.25 12.47
CA SER A 18 9.25 -5.03 12.47
C SER A 18 8.81 -4.11 11.32
N TYR A 19 9.59 -3.07 11.03
CA TYR A 19 9.32 -2.22 9.87
C TYR A 19 9.46 -2.95 8.53
N ALA A 20 10.45 -3.85 8.40
CA ALA A 20 10.60 -4.68 7.22
C ALA A 20 9.40 -5.61 7.01
N ASP A 21 8.90 -6.22 8.09
CA ASP A 21 7.71 -7.08 8.06
C ASP A 21 6.46 -6.31 7.62
N VAL A 22 6.21 -5.15 8.22
CA VAL A 22 5.06 -4.29 7.85
C VAL A 22 5.19 -3.79 6.42
N ARG A 23 6.42 -3.48 5.97
CA ARG A 23 6.66 -3.07 4.58
C ARG A 23 6.43 -4.19 3.59
N ALA A 24 6.79 -5.44 3.92
CA ALA A 24 6.47 -6.60 3.10
C ALA A 24 4.95 -6.82 3.05
N PHE A 25 4.27 -6.74 4.19
CA PHE A 25 2.81 -6.81 4.23
C PHE A 25 2.13 -5.70 3.42
N ALA A 26 2.66 -4.47 3.45
CA ALA A 26 2.13 -3.38 2.63
C ALA A 26 2.28 -3.63 1.12
N CYS A 27 3.26 -4.43 0.69
CA CYS A 27 3.35 -4.91 -0.69
C CYS A 27 2.16 -5.83 -1.01
N ASP A 28 1.85 -6.78 -0.13
CA ASP A 28 0.69 -7.67 -0.29
C ASP A 28 -0.63 -6.89 -0.33
N VAL A 29 -0.79 -5.89 0.53
CA VAL A 29 -1.94 -4.96 0.50
C VAL A 29 -2.08 -4.31 -0.86
N ALA A 30 -0.98 -3.78 -1.40
CA ALA A 30 -1.01 -3.05 -2.66
C ALA A 30 -1.38 -3.95 -3.86
N ASP A 31 -0.91 -5.19 -3.82
CA ASP A 31 -1.21 -6.21 -4.82
C ASP A 31 -2.69 -6.65 -4.74
N ARG A 32 -3.07 -7.17 -3.57
CA ARG A 32 -4.36 -7.85 -3.36
C ARG A 32 -5.54 -6.89 -3.44
N LEU A 33 -5.40 -5.68 -2.91
CA LEU A 33 -6.44 -4.65 -2.98
C LEU A 33 -6.39 -3.83 -4.26
N ARG A 34 -5.31 -3.95 -5.04
CA ARG A 34 -5.07 -3.15 -6.26
C ARG A 34 -5.14 -1.65 -6.01
N LEU A 35 -4.65 -1.23 -4.85
CA LEU A 35 -4.53 0.17 -4.44
C LEU A 35 -3.07 0.46 -4.07
N PRO A 36 -2.55 1.68 -4.31
CA PRO A 36 -1.24 2.03 -3.78
C PRO A 36 -1.24 1.95 -2.25
N ALA A 37 -0.13 1.56 -1.63
CA ALA A 37 -0.04 1.42 -0.17
C ALA A 37 1.13 2.21 0.42
N VAL A 38 0.91 2.79 1.60
CA VAL A 38 1.92 3.55 2.37
C VAL A 38 1.99 2.97 3.77
N VAL A 39 3.21 2.72 4.28
CA VAL A 39 3.40 2.31 5.68
C VAL A 39 3.36 3.53 6.59
N ALA A 40 2.55 3.48 7.64
CA ALA A 40 2.55 4.48 8.69
C ALA A 40 3.84 4.39 9.53
N VAL A 41 4.57 5.50 9.65
CA VAL A 41 5.77 5.60 10.50
C VAL A 41 5.59 6.78 11.43
N GLY A 42 5.43 6.51 12.72
CA GLY A 42 5.08 7.52 13.72
C GLY A 42 3.56 7.72 13.83
N ARG A 43 3.14 8.92 14.27
CA ARG A 43 1.75 9.24 14.64
C ARG A 43 1.11 10.37 13.84
N ASP A 44 1.89 11.14 13.07
CA ASP A 44 1.42 12.40 12.48
C ASP A 44 0.75 12.19 11.10
N HIS A 45 -0.09 11.17 11.00
CA HIS A 45 -0.82 10.85 9.77
C HIS A 45 -2.25 11.42 9.82
N ASP A 46 -2.60 12.28 8.86
CA ASP A 46 -3.98 12.70 8.64
C ASP A 46 -4.74 11.60 7.88
N LEU A 47 -5.58 10.85 8.61
CA LEU A 47 -6.28 9.68 8.08
C LEU A 47 -7.21 10.01 6.91
N THR A 48 -7.70 11.25 6.79
CA THR A 48 -8.63 11.67 5.72
C THR A 48 -7.97 11.74 4.34
N GLN A 49 -6.64 11.70 4.28
CA GLN A 49 -5.85 11.72 3.04
C GLN A 49 -5.74 10.35 2.38
N TYR A 50 -6.22 9.30 3.03
CA TYR A 50 -6.13 7.92 2.57
C TYR A 50 -7.50 7.40 2.11
N GLU A 51 -7.48 6.41 1.22
CA GLU A 51 -8.71 5.75 0.77
C GLU A 51 -9.27 4.82 1.85
N GLY A 52 -8.39 4.31 2.72
CA GLY A 52 -8.72 3.44 3.83
C GLY A 52 -7.47 3.08 4.62
N VAL A 53 -7.68 2.36 5.73
CA VAL A 53 -6.63 1.92 6.64
C VAL A 53 -6.63 0.40 6.72
N VAL A 54 -5.45 -0.20 6.63
CA VAL A 54 -5.24 -1.62 6.86
C VAL A 54 -4.42 -1.79 8.12
N LEU A 55 -4.95 -2.57 9.07
CA LEU A 55 -4.27 -2.91 10.31
C LEU A 55 -3.54 -4.24 10.14
N ALA A 56 -2.21 -4.20 10.20
CA ALA A 56 -1.35 -5.38 10.16
C ALA A 56 -1.51 -6.24 11.43
N ASP A 57 -1.15 -7.51 11.38
CA ASP A 57 -1.17 -8.36 12.57
C ASP A 57 -0.26 -7.79 13.67
N GLY A 58 -0.80 -7.71 14.89
CA GLY A 58 -0.10 -7.12 16.02
C GLY A 58 0.09 -5.60 15.92
N TRP A 59 -0.73 -4.87 15.16
CA TRP A 59 -0.73 -3.41 15.12
C TRP A 59 -0.88 -2.78 16.51
N GLU A 60 -1.48 -3.48 17.46
CA GLU A 60 -1.63 -3.05 18.86
C GLU A 60 -0.34 -3.19 19.71
N THR A 61 0.71 -3.82 19.17
CA THR A 61 1.95 -4.11 19.92
C THR A 61 2.85 -2.89 20.13
N SER A 62 2.56 -1.78 19.46
CA SER A 62 3.25 -0.50 19.63
C SER A 62 2.24 0.58 19.94
N PHE A 63 2.59 1.51 20.84
CA PHE A 63 1.69 2.62 21.20
C PHE A 63 1.29 3.48 19.99
N GLU A 64 2.24 3.75 19.09
CA GLU A 64 2.02 4.63 17.94
C GLU A 64 1.05 4.00 16.94
N SER A 65 1.26 2.72 16.65
CA SER A 65 0.42 1.91 15.79
C SER A 65 -0.98 1.71 16.40
N ALA A 66 -1.05 1.46 17.71
CA ALA A 66 -2.32 1.31 18.43
C ALA A 66 -3.14 2.61 18.42
N ALA A 67 -2.49 3.76 18.61
CA ALA A 67 -3.16 5.07 18.56
C ALA A 67 -3.77 5.32 17.17
N LEU A 68 -2.98 5.16 16.10
CA LEU A 68 -3.45 5.35 14.73
C LEU A 68 -4.58 4.39 14.36
N GLY A 69 -4.49 3.11 14.74
CA GLY A 69 -5.55 2.15 14.47
C GLY A 69 -6.84 2.47 15.24
N CYS A 70 -6.74 2.94 16.49
CA CYS A 70 -7.91 3.39 17.24
C CYS A 70 -8.54 4.64 16.62
N GLU A 71 -7.74 5.61 16.19
CA GLU A 71 -8.21 6.80 15.48
C GLU A 71 -8.96 6.39 14.21
N ALA A 72 -8.39 5.51 13.39
CA ALA A 72 -9.04 5.01 12.18
C ALA A 72 -10.37 4.30 12.43
N LEU A 73 -10.48 3.56 13.53
CA LEU A 73 -11.72 2.87 13.93
C LEU A 73 -12.78 3.83 14.50
N CYS A 74 -12.36 4.97 15.05
CA CYS A 74 -13.26 5.98 15.62
C CYS A 74 -13.73 7.00 14.58
N GLU A 75 -12.88 7.28 13.59
CA GLU A 75 -13.25 8.02 12.38
C GLU A 75 -14.10 7.14 11.46
N ASP A 76 -14.96 7.73 10.63
CA ASP A 76 -15.81 7.01 9.66
C ASP A 76 -14.99 6.51 8.44
N MET A 77 -13.82 5.93 8.71
CA MET A 77 -12.87 5.43 7.74
C MET A 77 -13.14 3.94 7.44
N CYS A 78 -12.87 3.53 6.20
CA CYS A 78 -12.84 2.12 5.86
C CYS A 78 -11.58 1.49 6.50
N VAL A 79 -11.79 0.59 7.46
CA VAL A 79 -10.73 -0.15 8.13
C VAL A 79 -10.82 -1.63 7.80
N MET A 80 -9.72 -2.23 7.34
CA MET A 80 -9.60 -3.66 7.09
C MET A 80 -8.53 -4.28 8.00
N LEU A 81 -8.74 -5.52 8.41
CA LEU A 81 -7.72 -6.30 9.12
C LEU A 81 -6.87 -7.09 8.13
N ALA A 82 -5.67 -7.49 8.55
CA ALA A 82 -4.78 -8.31 7.72
C ALA A 82 -5.44 -9.61 7.23
N SER A 83 -6.29 -10.23 8.06
CA SER A 83 -7.06 -11.42 7.68
C SER A 83 -7.92 -11.17 6.43
N ASP A 84 -8.58 -10.02 6.36
CA ASP A 84 -9.49 -9.66 5.27
C ASP A 84 -8.71 -9.43 3.97
N VAL A 85 -7.52 -8.83 4.07
CA VAL A 85 -6.62 -8.64 2.93
C VAL A 85 -6.22 -9.98 2.32
N TYR A 86 -5.91 -10.98 3.16
CA TYR A 86 -5.49 -12.29 2.67
C TYR A 86 -6.60 -13.08 1.96
N GLU A 87 -7.88 -12.72 2.11
CA GLU A 87 -8.99 -13.30 1.37
C GLU A 87 -8.99 -12.86 -0.11
N HIS A 88 -8.37 -11.72 -0.42
CA HIS A 88 -8.22 -11.24 -1.79
C HIS A 88 -7.04 -11.93 -2.49
N PRO A 89 -7.22 -12.48 -3.71
CA PRO A 89 -6.13 -13.13 -4.43
C PRO A 89 -5.08 -12.11 -4.89
N ILE A 90 -3.82 -12.56 -4.98
CA ILE A 90 -2.76 -11.84 -5.67
C ILE A 90 -3.17 -11.58 -7.12
N THR A 91 -2.92 -10.38 -7.62
CA THR A 91 -3.26 -9.98 -8.97
C THR A 91 -2.11 -10.23 -9.92
N ILE A 92 -2.39 -10.99 -10.99
CA ILE A 92 -1.48 -11.14 -12.14
C ILE A 92 -1.80 -10.12 -13.23
N ARG A 93 -2.53 -9.05 -12.92
CA ARG A 93 -2.90 -8.02 -13.89
C ARG A 93 -2.13 -6.75 -13.59
N CYS A 94 -1.41 -6.26 -14.58
CA CYS A 94 -0.70 -4.99 -14.50
C CYS A 94 -1.69 -3.82 -14.33
N GLY A 95 -1.53 -3.03 -13.27
CA GLY A 95 -2.32 -1.82 -13.03
C GLY A 95 -2.01 -0.66 -13.99
N HIS A 96 -0.91 -0.74 -14.74
CA HIS A 96 -0.54 0.26 -15.74
C HIS A 96 -1.12 -0.04 -17.12
N CYS A 97 -0.74 -1.16 -17.74
CA CYS A 97 -1.21 -1.51 -19.11
C CYS A 97 -2.47 -2.37 -19.13
N GLY A 98 -2.86 -2.96 -18.00
CA GLY A 98 -4.02 -3.85 -17.90
C GLY A 98 -3.76 -5.29 -18.38
N ASP A 99 -2.57 -5.61 -18.88
CA ASP A 99 -2.24 -6.96 -19.35
C ASP A 99 -2.13 -7.95 -18.20
N VAL A 100 -2.37 -9.23 -18.53
CA VAL A 100 -2.15 -10.34 -17.61
C VAL A 100 -0.71 -10.80 -17.74
N ASP A 101 0.05 -10.68 -16.65
CA ASP A 101 1.45 -11.06 -16.54
C ASP A 101 1.68 -11.72 -15.16
N PRO A 102 2.12 -12.99 -15.11
CA PRO A 102 2.43 -13.69 -13.85
C PRO A 102 3.53 -13.03 -13.02
N GLU A 103 4.37 -12.20 -13.62
CA GLU A 103 5.44 -11.46 -12.95
C GLU A 103 5.03 -10.04 -12.56
N ALA A 104 3.78 -9.63 -12.79
CA ALA A 104 3.29 -8.34 -12.33
C ALA A 104 3.31 -8.29 -10.80
N ALA A 105 4.05 -7.34 -10.24
CA ALA A 105 4.19 -7.16 -8.80
C ALA A 105 4.27 -5.66 -8.43
N PRO A 106 3.87 -5.28 -7.21
CA PRO A 106 4.07 -3.92 -6.73
C PRO A 106 5.54 -3.51 -6.73
N VAL A 107 5.79 -2.23 -7.02
CA VAL A 107 7.14 -1.65 -7.00
C VAL A 107 7.18 -0.55 -5.95
N TRP A 108 8.30 -0.45 -5.22
CA TRP A 108 8.51 0.63 -4.28
C TRP A 108 9.03 1.87 -5.00
N LEU A 109 8.25 2.95 -4.99
CA LEU A 109 8.58 4.22 -5.63
C LEU A 109 8.15 5.37 -4.71
N ASP A 110 9.01 6.37 -4.52
CA ASP A 110 8.70 7.60 -3.78
C ASP A 110 8.06 7.38 -2.40
N GLY A 111 8.52 6.37 -1.66
CA GLY A 111 8.04 6.09 -0.30
C GLY A 111 6.71 5.34 -0.23
N ARG A 112 6.22 4.77 -1.33
CA ARG A 112 4.99 3.98 -1.39
C ARG A 112 5.12 2.76 -2.29
N TRP A 113 4.25 1.77 -2.07
CA TRP A 113 4.01 0.68 -3.01
C TRP A 113 3.01 1.12 -4.08
N THR A 114 3.32 0.80 -5.33
CA THR A 114 2.37 0.91 -6.44
C THR A 114 1.37 -0.25 -6.41
N THR A 115 0.33 -0.21 -7.25
CA THR A 115 -0.35 -1.46 -7.64
C THR A 115 0.61 -2.39 -8.38
N SER A 116 0.25 -3.66 -8.62
CA SER A 116 1.08 -4.57 -9.41
C SER A 116 1.41 -4.01 -10.81
N VAL A 117 2.68 -4.02 -11.21
CA VAL A 117 3.16 -3.54 -12.51
C VAL A 117 3.99 -4.64 -13.17
N CYS A 118 3.75 -4.92 -14.46
CA CYS A 118 4.54 -5.92 -15.19
C CYS A 118 5.97 -5.41 -15.48
N PRO A 119 6.96 -6.33 -15.63
CA PRO A 119 8.35 -5.97 -15.88
C PRO A 119 8.55 -5.03 -17.08
N SER A 120 7.80 -5.24 -18.17
CA SER A 120 7.88 -4.40 -19.37
C SER A 120 7.50 -2.94 -19.13
N CYS A 121 6.50 -2.68 -18.27
CA CYS A 121 6.12 -1.31 -17.90
C CYS A 121 7.16 -0.67 -16.95
N VAL A 122 7.78 -1.47 -16.08
CA VAL A 122 8.88 -1.00 -15.23
C VAL A 122 10.10 -0.61 -16.08
N GLU A 123 10.49 -1.46 -17.03
CA GLU A 123 11.59 -1.21 -17.95
C GLU A 123 11.34 0.01 -18.84
N ALA A 124 10.13 0.15 -19.38
CA ALA A 124 9.74 1.31 -20.19
C ALA A 124 9.88 2.62 -19.40
N HIS A 125 9.51 2.62 -18.12
CA HIS A 125 9.69 3.77 -17.24
C HIS A 125 11.17 4.07 -16.97
N ALA A 126 12.00 3.04 -16.75
CA ALA A 126 13.43 3.18 -16.49
C ALA A 126 14.21 3.68 -17.72
N CYS A 127 13.84 3.27 -18.93
CA CYS A 127 14.56 3.60 -20.17
C CYS A 127 14.12 4.93 -20.82
N GLY A 128 12.89 5.38 -20.58
CA GLY A 128 12.23 6.34 -21.46
C GLY A 128 12.15 7.79 -20.99
N GLY A 129 12.22 8.09 -19.69
CA GLY A 129 12.03 9.47 -19.20
C GLY A 129 10.77 10.19 -19.74
N LEU A 130 9.73 9.45 -20.17
CA LEU A 130 8.54 10.00 -20.83
C LEU A 130 7.27 9.69 -20.05
N VAL A 131 6.81 10.74 -19.36
CA VAL A 131 5.45 11.21 -19.07
C VAL A 131 4.29 10.23 -19.30
N GLY A 132 3.70 9.79 -18.16
CA GLY A 132 2.36 9.22 -18.00
C GLY A 132 2.35 7.70 -17.84
N VAL A 133 2.35 7.07 -16.67
CA VAL A 133 2.03 7.50 -15.29
C VAL A 133 2.73 6.52 -14.33
N LEU A 134 3.84 6.98 -13.75
CA LEU A 134 4.15 6.92 -12.32
C LEU A 134 4.54 8.37 -11.98
N PRO A 135 3.56 9.28 -11.76
CA PRO A 135 2.98 9.47 -10.42
C PRO A 135 1.47 9.80 -10.42
N VAL A 136 0.87 9.65 -9.24
CA VAL A 136 -0.54 9.97 -8.87
C VAL A 136 -1.04 11.32 -9.43
N ALA A 137 -2.30 11.35 -9.87
CA ALA A 137 -2.95 12.57 -10.37
C ALA A 137 -3.89 13.23 -9.34
N VAL A 138 -3.29 14.07 -8.49
CA VAL A 138 -3.87 15.09 -7.57
C VAL A 138 -4.51 14.56 -6.28
#